data_AF-A0A101GVE7-F1
#
_entry.id   AF-A0A101GVE7-F1
#
_cell.length_a   1.000
_cell.length_b   1.000
_cell.length_c   1.000
_cell.angle_alpha   90.00
_cell.angle_beta   90.00
_cell.angle_gamma   90.00
#
_symmetry.space_group_name_H-M   'P 1'
#
loop_
_entity.id
_entity.type
_entity.pdbx_description
1 polymer ?
#
loop_
_entity_poly.entity_id
_entity_poly.type
_entity_poly.pdbx_seq_one_letter_code
_entity_poly.pdbx_strand_id
1 'polypeptide(L)'
;MPLQRTVWRGEEISDPEIEFAWDDGVRKTAIASSSLLIDDSGSVFGAVAYFTDITEQKLTKEKLGHTNKVVEGINRILMHSLTCETEEELDQICLNVCQELTESQYGFIAEINPAGYLVNIAISNSGWTHCQMQMPSSGGRILRRGIVHGVYGRVLIDGKSLFANNPALHPDSIGIPEGRPPVNAFLGTPLIHNGKTIGTIGLANREGGYREEGIETVLILIIFICLSAS
;
A
#
# COMPACT_ATOMS: atom_id res chain seq x y z
N MET A 1 -10.35 11.74 29.47
CA MET A 1 -9.54 12.93 29.12
C MET A 1 -8.46 13.18 30.18
N PRO A 2 -7.27 13.73 29.84
CA PRO A 2 -6.18 13.95 30.78
C PRO A 2 -6.58 14.74 32.02
N LEU A 3 -7.31 15.84 31.82
CA LEU A 3 -7.78 16.70 32.91
C LEU A 3 -8.67 15.94 33.92
N GLN A 4 -9.55 15.05 33.45
CA GLN A 4 -10.40 14.22 34.30
C GLN A 4 -9.61 13.21 35.12
N ARG A 5 -8.56 12.63 34.53
CA ARG A 5 -7.69 11.67 35.23
C ARG A 5 -6.84 12.38 36.28
N THR A 6 -6.32 13.56 35.97
CA THR A 6 -5.56 14.37 36.92
C THR A 6 -6.43 14.83 38.08
N VAL A 7 -7.60 15.43 37.82
CA VAL A 7 -8.49 15.94 38.87
C VAL A 7 -9.11 14.83 39.74
N TRP A 8 -9.55 13.71 39.16
CA TRP A 8 -10.27 12.67 39.92
C TRP A 8 -9.40 11.53 40.44
N ARG A 9 -8.24 11.27 39.83
CA ARG A 9 -7.36 10.17 40.24
C ARG A 9 -6.04 10.64 40.83
N GLY A 10 -5.75 11.95 40.82
CA GLY A 10 -4.47 12.48 41.26
C GLY A 10 -3.31 12.04 40.35
N GLU A 11 -3.59 11.62 39.12
CA GLU A 11 -2.59 11.15 38.18
C GLU A 11 -1.99 12.34 37.41
N GLU A 12 -0.70 12.62 37.60
CA GLU A 12 0.04 13.45 36.66
C GLU A 12 0.16 12.73 35.32
N ILE A 13 -0.09 13.47 34.25
CA ILE A 13 -0.06 12.95 32.89
C ILE A 13 0.95 13.76 32.12
N SER A 14 1.97 13.09 31.61
CA SER A 14 2.99 13.68 30.73
C SER A 14 2.92 13.03 29.36
N ASP A 15 2.73 13.88 28.36
CA ASP A 15 2.93 13.61 26.94
C ASP A 15 2.13 12.48 26.24
N PRO A 16 0.91 12.06 26.64
CA PRO A 16 0.09 11.24 25.75
C PRO A 16 -0.31 11.99 24.48
N GLU A 17 -0.22 11.28 23.35
CA GLU A 17 -0.88 11.68 22.11
C GLU A 17 -2.39 11.45 22.23
N ILE A 18 -3.16 12.46 21.82
CA ILE A 18 -4.62 12.44 21.83
C ILE A 18 -5.12 12.91 20.48
N GLU A 19 -6.00 12.11 19.88
CA GLU A 19 -6.72 12.48 18.68
C GLU A 19 -8.02 13.19 19.08
N PHE A 20 -8.20 14.40 18.56
CA PHE A 20 -9.41 15.17 18.66
C PHE A 20 -10.14 15.08 17.32
N ALA A 21 -11.39 14.65 17.35
CA ALA A 21 -12.29 14.64 16.21
C ALA A 21 -13.44 15.60 16.49
N TRP A 22 -13.69 16.53 15.57
CA TRP A 22 -14.80 17.48 15.63
C TRP A 22 -15.96 17.00 14.74
N ASP A 23 -17.17 17.48 15.02
CA ASP A 23 -18.39 17.09 14.29
C ASP A 23 -18.37 17.47 12.80
N ASP A 24 -17.53 18.44 12.43
CA ASP A 24 -17.28 18.86 11.04
C ASP A 24 -16.30 17.93 10.28
N GLY A 25 -15.84 16.86 10.93
CA GLY A 25 -14.92 15.87 10.37
C GLY A 25 -13.45 16.25 10.47
N VAL A 26 -13.12 17.44 10.98
CA VAL A 26 -11.73 17.82 11.27
C VAL A 26 -11.16 16.87 12.32
N ARG A 27 -9.91 16.48 12.13
CA ARG A 27 -9.15 15.69 13.09
C ARG A 27 -7.81 16.34 13.35
N LYS A 28 -7.40 16.38 14.61
CA LYS A 28 -6.09 16.90 15.03
C LYS A 28 -5.49 15.97 16.07
N THR A 29 -4.18 15.90 16.08
CA THR A 29 -3.42 15.20 17.11
C THR A 29 -2.76 16.24 18.00
N ALA A 30 -2.95 16.12 19.31
CA ALA A 30 -2.21 16.94 20.26
C ALA A 30 -1.48 16.06 21.28
N ILE A 31 -0.33 16.54 21.73
CA ILE A 31 0.31 16.04 22.94
C ILE A 31 -0.29 16.81 24.11
N ALA A 32 -0.77 16.10 25.11
CA ALA A 32 -1.39 16.69 26.28
C ALA A 32 -0.55 16.44 27.54
N SER A 33 -0.36 17.46 28.35
CA SER A 33 0.20 17.28 29.69
C SER A 33 -0.68 17.96 30.72
N SER A 34 -0.77 17.37 31.90
CA SER A 34 -1.70 17.78 32.94
C SER A 34 -1.06 17.59 34.32
N SER A 35 -1.07 18.66 35.11
CA SER A 35 -0.46 18.74 36.45
C SER A 35 -1.48 19.20 37.48
N LEU A 36 -1.29 18.72 38.71
CA LEU A 36 -2.13 19.08 39.85
C LEU A 36 -1.77 20.46 40.38
N LEU A 37 -2.79 21.17 40.86
CA LEU A 37 -2.64 22.37 41.66
C LEU A 37 -3.02 22.02 43.10
N ILE A 38 -2.02 22.08 43.98
CA ILE A 38 -2.12 21.68 45.39
C ILE A 38 -1.93 22.94 46.24
N ASP A 39 -2.72 23.08 47.30
CA ASP A 39 -2.56 24.17 48.28
C ASP A 39 -1.50 23.87 49.35
N ASP A 40 -1.22 24.85 50.21
CA ASP A 40 -0.23 24.72 51.30
C ASP A 40 -0.60 23.62 52.33
N SER A 41 -1.84 23.14 52.34
CA SER A 41 -2.30 22.04 53.20
C SER A 41 -2.09 20.65 52.59
N GLY A 42 -1.63 20.58 51.33
CA GLY A 42 -1.52 19.34 50.58
C GLY A 42 -2.83 18.90 49.90
N SER A 43 -3.86 19.76 49.88
CA SER A 43 -5.15 19.46 49.26
C SER A 43 -5.17 19.89 47.80
N VAL A 44 -5.69 19.02 46.93
CA VAL A 44 -5.86 19.33 45.50
C VAL A 44 -7.03 20.30 45.33
N PHE A 45 -6.78 21.48 44.77
CA PHE A 45 -7.82 22.48 44.48
C PHE A 45 -8.03 22.73 42.97
N GLY A 46 -7.18 22.17 42.11
CA GLY A 46 -7.35 22.26 40.67
C GLY A 46 -6.36 21.40 39.87
N ALA A 47 -6.44 21.55 38.55
CA ALA A 47 -5.45 21.01 37.62
C ALA A 47 -5.25 22.00 36.47
N VAL A 48 -4.04 22.04 35.93
CA VAL A 48 -3.72 22.75 34.69
C VAL A 48 -3.38 21.71 33.63
N ALA A 49 -3.92 21.87 32.43
CA ALA A 49 -3.51 21.10 31.27
C ALA A 49 -3.17 22.02 30.12
N TYR A 50 -2.17 21.64 29.34
CA TYR A 50 -1.86 22.25 28.05
C TYR A 50 -1.87 21.18 26.96
N PHE A 51 -2.19 21.62 25.75
CA PHE A 51 -2.28 20.78 24.57
C PHE A 51 -1.46 21.43 23.47
N THR A 52 -0.51 20.69 22.92
CA THR A 52 0.31 21.12 21.79
C THR A 52 -0.20 20.41 20.55
N ASP A 53 -0.75 21.16 19.59
CA ASP A 53 -1.13 20.61 18.29
C ASP A 53 0.13 20.16 17.54
N ILE A 54 0.23 18.86 17.27
CA ILE A 54 1.34 18.23 16.56
C ILE A 54 0.89 17.66 15.20
N THR A 55 -0.30 18.02 14.72
CA THR A 55 -0.89 17.41 13.52
C THR A 55 0.01 17.58 12.30
N GLU A 56 0.45 18.81 12.02
CA GLU A 56 1.33 19.11 10.88
C GLU A 56 2.69 18.41 11.00
N GLN A 57 3.26 18.38 12.21
CA GLN A 57 4.54 17.72 12.48
C GLN A 57 4.44 16.21 12.25
N LYS A 58 3.36 15.58 12.71
CA LYS A 58 3.11 14.15 12.54
C LYS A 58 2.94 13.79 11.07
N LEU A 59 2.11 14.53 10.33
CA LEU A 59 1.93 14.35 8.88
C LEU A 59 3.25 14.54 8.13
N THR A 60 4.05 15.54 8.49
CA THR A 60 5.37 15.77 7.88
C THR A 60 6.32 14.61 8.18
N LYS A 61 6.34 14.11 9.41
CA LYS A 61 7.18 12.98 9.83
C LYS A 61 6.77 11.68 9.12
N GLU A 62 5.47 11.43 8.99
CA GLU A 62 4.93 10.28 8.26
C GLU A 62 5.29 10.36 6.77
N LYS A 63 5.07 11.52 6.13
CA LYS A 63 5.43 11.74 4.72
C LYS A 63 6.94 11.61 4.47
N LEU A 64 7.76 12.14 5.38
CA LEU A 64 9.22 11.99 5.32
C LEU A 64 9.63 10.52 5.47
N GLY A 65 9.03 9.81 6.43
CA GLY A 65 9.26 8.38 6.62
C GLY A 65 8.88 7.55 5.41
N HIS A 66 7.74 7.86 4.79
CA HIS A 66 7.30 7.22 3.55
C HIS A 66 8.27 7.52 2.40
N THR A 67 8.64 8.78 2.21
CA THR A 67 9.60 9.19 1.17
C THR A 67 10.95 8.47 1.33
N ASN A 68 11.46 8.38 2.55
CA ASN A 68 12.71 7.66 2.83
C ASN A 68 12.60 6.18 2.46
N LYS A 69 11.50 5.51 2.82
CA LYS A 69 11.25 4.11 2.45
C LYS A 69 11.20 3.93 0.93
N VAL A 70 10.53 4.84 0.20
CA VAL A 70 10.46 4.80 -1.27
C VAL A 70 11.86 4.96 -1.89
N VAL A 71 12.65 5.93 -1.42
CA VAL A 71 14.04 6.15 -1.88
C VAL A 71 14.91 4.93 -1.60
N GLU A 72 14.79 4.33 -0.42
CA GLU A 72 15.50 3.09 -0.08
C GLU A 72 15.09 1.93 -1.00
N GLY A 73 13.79 1.79 -1.30
CA GLY A 73 13.29 0.82 -2.27
C GLY A 73 13.85 1.02 -3.68
N ILE A 74 13.89 2.26 -4.16
CA ILE A 74 14.51 2.61 -5.46
C ILE A 74 15.99 2.22 -5.46
N ASN A 75 16.73 2.59 -4.42
CA ASN A 75 18.15 2.27 -4.31
C ASN A 75 18.39 0.76 -4.30
N ARG A 76 17.54 -0.02 -3.61
CA ARG A 76 17.60 -1.49 -3.64
C ARG A 76 17.42 -2.02 -5.07
N ILE A 77 16.38 -1.58 -5.78
CA ILE A 77 16.13 -2.01 -7.17
C ILE A 77 17.32 -1.65 -8.07
N LEU A 78 17.82 -0.40 -7.98
CA LEU A 78 18.95 0.07 -8.77
C LEU A 78 20.22 -0.74 -8.52
N MET A 79 20.56 -0.98 -7.26
CA MET A 79 21.73 -1.79 -6.90
C MET A 79 21.64 -3.19 -7.49
N HIS A 80 20.45 -3.81 -7.41
CA HIS A 80 20.24 -5.12 -7.98
C HIS A 80 20.24 -5.12 -9.51
N SER A 81 19.73 -4.09 -10.17
CA SER A 81 19.79 -3.98 -11.64
C SER A 81 21.23 -3.99 -12.20
N LEU A 82 22.22 -3.62 -11.39
CA LEU A 82 23.64 -3.64 -11.76
C LEU A 82 24.32 -4.99 -11.50
N THR A 83 23.73 -5.85 -10.66
CA THR A 83 24.34 -7.10 -10.20
C THR A 83 23.59 -8.36 -10.63
N CYS A 84 22.30 -8.25 -10.94
CA CYS A 84 21.47 -9.37 -11.37
C CYS A 84 21.96 -9.93 -12.70
N GLU A 85 21.93 -11.25 -12.82
CA GLU A 85 22.34 -11.95 -14.03
C GLU A 85 21.18 -12.12 -15.01
N THR A 86 19.94 -11.99 -14.54
CA THR A 86 18.72 -12.18 -15.32
C THR A 86 17.65 -11.13 -15.03
N GLU A 87 16.75 -10.92 -15.99
CA GLU A 87 15.57 -10.04 -15.84
C GLU A 87 14.58 -10.58 -14.80
N GLU A 88 14.40 -11.91 -14.74
CA GLU A 88 13.48 -12.56 -13.79
C GLU A 88 13.86 -12.25 -12.33
N GLU A 89 15.15 -12.23 -12.01
CA GLU A 89 15.64 -11.83 -10.69
C GLU A 89 15.27 -10.38 -10.37
N LEU A 90 15.46 -9.48 -11.33
CA LEU A 90 15.16 -8.06 -11.17
C LEU A 90 13.64 -7.83 -11.01
N ASP A 91 12.81 -8.52 -11.79
CA ASP A 91 11.36 -8.45 -11.70
C ASP A 91 10.86 -8.94 -10.33
N GLN A 92 11.44 -10.02 -9.82
CA GLN A 92 11.10 -10.53 -8.49
C GLN A 92 11.48 -9.54 -7.39
N ILE A 93 12.62 -8.87 -7.51
CA ILE A 93 13.06 -7.83 -6.56
C ILE A 93 12.14 -6.62 -6.64
N CYS A 94 11.80 -6.15 -7.83
CA CYS A 94 10.85 -5.05 -8.04
C CYS A 94 9.50 -5.37 -7.41
N LEU A 95 8.99 -6.59 -7.62
CA LEU A 95 7.74 -7.05 -7.03
C LEU A 95 7.81 -7.04 -5.49
N ASN A 96 8.88 -7.59 -4.92
CA ASN A 96 9.06 -7.64 -3.46
C ASN A 96 9.09 -6.23 -2.85
N VAL A 97 9.83 -5.30 -3.46
CA VAL A 97 9.89 -3.90 -3.00
C VAL A 97 8.51 -3.22 -3.09
N CYS A 98 7.78 -3.43 -4.20
CA CYS A 98 6.42 -2.90 -4.34
C CYS A 98 5.47 -3.48 -3.28
N GLN A 99 5.55 -4.78 -3.00
CA GLN A 99 4.73 -5.42 -1.97
C GLN A 99 5.04 -4.89 -0.58
N GLU A 100 6.32 -4.74 -0.23
CA GLU A 100 6.75 -4.20 1.07
C GLU A 100 6.25 -2.76 1.27
N LEU A 101 6.47 -1.87 0.29
CA LEU A 101 6.11 -0.45 0.42
C LEU A 101 4.61 -0.21 0.41
N THR A 102 3.85 -1.07 -0.26
CA THR A 102 2.38 -0.99 -0.26
C THR A 102 1.73 -1.83 0.83
N GLU A 103 2.50 -2.57 1.62
CA GLU A 103 2.03 -3.49 2.67
C GLU A 103 1.07 -4.56 2.12
N SER A 104 1.38 -5.08 0.93
CA SER A 104 0.55 -6.05 0.21
C SER A 104 0.94 -7.49 0.52
N GLN A 105 -0.03 -8.33 0.87
CA GLN A 105 0.21 -9.75 1.16
C GLN A 105 0.57 -10.56 -0.08
N TYR A 106 -0.02 -10.20 -1.22
CA TYR A 106 0.21 -10.88 -2.51
C TYR A 106 0.57 -9.87 -3.58
N GLY A 107 1.30 -10.35 -4.59
CA GLY A 107 1.60 -9.55 -5.76
C GLY A 107 1.99 -10.40 -6.96
N PHE A 108 1.86 -9.82 -8.15
CA PHE A 108 2.37 -10.39 -9.39
C PHE A 108 2.75 -9.26 -10.38
N ILE A 109 3.66 -9.58 -11.28
CA ILE A 109 3.96 -8.80 -12.48
C ILE A 109 3.64 -9.70 -13.67
N ALA A 110 2.94 -9.16 -14.66
CA ALA A 110 2.61 -9.88 -15.87
C ALA A 110 2.75 -9.03 -17.12
N GLU A 111 3.21 -9.65 -18.20
CA GLU A 111 3.42 -9.02 -19.49
C GLU A 111 2.60 -9.67 -20.60
N ILE A 112 2.38 -8.90 -21.65
CA ILE A 112 1.71 -9.32 -22.88
C ILE A 112 2.78 -9.89 -23.80
N ASN A 113 2.79 -11.21 -23.97
CA ASN A 113 3.72 -11.85 -24.90
C ASN A 113 3.38 -11.53 -26.38
N PRO A 114 4.27 -11.82 -27.35
CA PRO A 114 4.02 -11.54 -28.77
C PRO A 114 2.77 -12.20 -29.36
N ALA A 115 2.30 -13.30 -28.76
CA ALA A 115 1.08 -13.97 -29.16
C ALA A 115 -0.19 -13.32 -28.58
N GLY A 116 -0.05 -12.27 -27.77
CA GLY A 116 -1.12 -11.56 -27.10
C GLY A 116 -1.67 -12.33 -25.92
N TYR A 117 -0.83 -12.91 -25.07
CA TYR A 117 -1.24 -13.57 -23.82
C TYR A 117 -0.62 -12.87 -22.63
N LEU A 118 -1.37 -12.76 -21.54
CA LEU A 118 -0.86 -12.27 -20.27
C LEU A 118 -0.13 -13.41 -19.58
N VAL A 119 1.17 -13.26 -19.44
CA VAL A 119 2.07 -14.23 -18.83
C VAL A 119 2.66 -13.60 -17.58
N ASN A 120 2.61 -14.30 -16.46
CA ASN A 120 3.24 -13.81 -15.24
C ASN A 120 4.76 -13.95 -15.39
N ILE A 121 5.48 -12.85 -15.13
CA ILE A 121 6.95 -12.80 -15.12
C ILE A 121 7.51 -12.78 -13.69
N ALA A 122 6.70 -12.35 -12.72
CA ALA A 122 7.01 -12.49 -11.29
C ALA A 122 5.73 -12.73 -10.48
N ILE A 123 5.81 -13.52 -9.42
CA ILE A 123 4.69 -13.79 -8.50
C ILE A 123 5.25 -13.91 -7.09
N SER A 124 4.57 -13.33 -6.10
CA SER A 124 5.02 -13.40 -4.71
C SER A 124 5.07 -14.84 -4.20
N ASN A 125 6.08 -15.17 -3.38
CA ASN A 125 6.23 -16.51 -2.78
C ASN A 125 5.00 -16.94 -1.96
N SER A 126 4.38 -15.98 -1.26
CA SER A 126 3.10 -16.16 -0.57
C SER A 126 1.96 -16.46 -1.54
N GLY A 127 1.94 -15.80 -2.71
CA GLY A 127 0.98 -16.02 -3.77
C GLY A 127 1.09 -17.42 -4.37
N TRP A 128 2.31 -17.92 -4.56
CA TRP A 128 2.57 -19.29 -5.01
C TRP A 128 2.14 -20.35 -4.01
N THR A 129 2.51 -20.21 -2.73
CA THR A 129 2.20 -21.21 -1.69
C THR A 129 0.69 -21.36 -1.46
N HIS A 130 -0.08 -20.28 -1.63
CA HIS A 130 -1.54 -20.30 -1.46
C HIS A 130 -2.32 -20.51 -2.77
N CYS A 131 -1.64 -20.58 -3.93
CA CYS A 131 -2.26 -20.88 -5.21
C CYS A 131 -2.33 -22.40 -5.39
N GLN A 132 -3.54 -22.96 -5.43
CA GLN A 132 -3.79 -24.38 -5.65
C GLN A 132 -4.06 -24.72 -7.13
N MET A 133 -3.92 -23.75 -8.03
CA MET A 133 -4.08 -23.99 -9.47
C MET A 133 -2.89 -24.80 -10.00
N GLN A 134 -3.15 -25.91 -10.68
CA GLN A 134 -2.17 -26.51 -11.58
C GLN A 134 -2.06 -25.58 -12.80
N MET A 135 -0.88 -25.00 -13.02
CA MET A 135 -0.62 -24.21 -14.23
C MET A 135 -0.91 -25.09 -15.45
N PRO A 136 -1.74 -24.66 -16.42
CA PRO A 136 -1.76 -25.30 -17.72
C PRO A 136 -0.34 -25.23 -18.29
N SER A 137 0.12 -26.28 -18.96
CA SER A 137 1.46 -26.40 -19.55
C SER A 137 1.82 -25.29 -20.57
N SER A 138 0.87 -24.40 -20.86
CA SER A 138 0.99 -23.17 -21.64
C SER A 138 0.61 -21.99 -20.74
N GLY A 139 1.61 -21.43 -20.04
CA GLY A 139 1.47 -20.47 -18.95
C GLY A 139 0.98 -19.06 -19.30
N GLY A 140 -0.18 -18.90 -19.93
CA GLY A 140 -0.76 -17.57 -20.17
C GLY A 140 -2.28 -17.55 -20.38
N ARG A 141 -2.94 -16.47 -19.96
CA ARG A 141 -4.35 -16.18 -20.30
C ARG A 141 -4.41 -15.49 -21.66
N ILE A 142 -5.31 -15.94 -22.55
CA ILE A 142 -5.52 -15.32 -23.88
C ILE A 142 -5.91 -13.84 -23.71
N LEU A 143 -5.12 -12.91 -24.25
CA LEU A 143 -5.49 -11.49 -24.41
C LEU A 143 -5.90 -11.22 -25.85
N ARG A 144 -7.03 -11.80 -26.27
CA ARG A 144 -7.78 -11.18 -27.37
C ARG A 144 -8.56 -10.02 -26.78
N ARG A 145 -8.60 -8.89 -27.50
CA ARG A 145 -9.51 -7.76 -27.23
C ARG A 145 -10.93 -8.35 -27.11
N GLY A 146 -11.48 -8.42 -25.89
CA GLY A 146 -12.71 -9.15 -25.56
C GLY A 146 -12.60 -10.36 -24.62
N ILE A 147 -11.41 -10.68 -24.07
CA ILE A 147 -11.19 -11.77 -23.07
C ILE A 147 -10.59 -11.26 -21.75
N VAL A 148 -9.99 -10.07 -21.74
CA VAL A 148 -9.52 -9.41 -20.52
C VAL A 148 -10.72 -8.86 -19.76
N HIS A 149 -11.09 -9.53 -18.68
CA HIS A 149 -12.23 -9.15 -17.84
C HIS A 149 -11.79 -9.17 -16.37
N GLY A 150 -12.55 -8.50 -15.51
CA GLY A 150 -12.20 -8.35 -14.11
C GLY A 150 -11.56 -7.00 -13.80
N VAL A 151 -11.49 -6.68 -12.51
CA VAL A 151 -10.88 -5.45 -11.98
C VAL A 151 -9.45 -5.24 -12.49
N TYR A 152 -8.63 -6.28 -12.54
CA TYR A 152 -7.27 -6.22 -13.10
C TYR A 152 -7.26 -6.00 -14.63
N GLY A 153 -8.29 -6.49 -15.33
CA GLY A 153 -8.41 -6.30 -16.78
C GLY A 153 -8.65 -4.85 -17.17
N ARG A 154 -9.31 -4.09 -16.29
CA ARG A 154 -9.53 -2.66 -16.48
C ARG A 154 -8.24 -1.86 -16.52
N VAL A 155 -7.27 -2.25 -15.70
CA VAL A 155 -5.92 -1.64 -15.70
C VAL A 155 -5.27 -1.76 -17.07
N LEU A 156 -5.36 -2.95 -17.68
CA LEU A 156 -4.80 -3.22 -19.00
C LEU A 156 -5.54 -2.49 -20.12
N ILE A 157 -6.88 -2.48 -20.08
CA ILE A 157 -7.74 -1.89 -21.12
C ILE A 157 -7.68 -0.36 -21.09
N ASP A 158 -7.80 0.23 -19.91
CA ASP A 158 -7.86 1.68 -19.75
C ASP A 158 -6.46 2.31 -19.74
N GLY A 159 -5.42 1.50 -19.51
CA GLY A 159 -4.05 1.99 -19.34
C GLY A 159 -3.92 2.92 -18.13
N LYS A 160 -4.69 2.66 -17.07
CA LYS A 160 -4.75 3.49 -15.86
C LYS A 160 -4.65 2.64 -14.61
N SER A 161 -3.92 3.15 -13.62
CA SER A 161 -3.90 2.56 -12.28
C SER A 161 -5.25 2.69 -11.60
N LEU A 162 -5.58 1.72 -10.75
CA LEU A 162 -6.75 1.77 -9.89
C LEU A 162 -6.51 0.93 -8.63
N PHE A 163 -7.29 1.21 -7.60
CA PHE A 163 -7.45 0.29 -6.47
C PHE A 163 -8.94 0.05 -6.17
N ALA A 164 -9.23 -1.13 -5.62
CA ALA A 164 -10.55 -1.52 -5.15
C ALA A 164 -10.41 -2.22 -3.79
N ASN A 165 -10.93 -1.60 -2.74
CA ASN A 165 -10.90 -2.14 -1.36
C ASN A 165 -12.05 -3.11 -1.07
N ASN A 166 -12.87 -3.39 -2.08
CA ASN A 166 -13.81 -4.49 -2.11
C ASN A 166 -14.03 -4.94 -3.56
N PRO A 167 -13.07 -5.69 -4.15
CA PRO A 167 -13.10 -6.03 -5.57
C PRO A 167 -14.24 -7.00 -5.92
N ALA A 168 -14.84 -7.68 -4.94
CA ALA A 168 -16.05 -8.48 -5.14
C ALA A 168 -17.28 -7.62 -5.49
N LEU A 169 -17.35 -6.38 -4.99
CA LEU A 169 -18.43 -5.43 -5.29
C LEU A 169 -18.12 -4.48 -6.45
N HIS A 170 -16.94 -4.59 -7.06
CA HIS A 170 -16.59 -3.74 -8.20
C HIS A 170 -17.49 -4.06 -9.41
N PRO A 171 -17.96 -3.07 -10.19
CA PRO A 171 -18.86 -3.31 -11.34
C PRO A 171 -18.29 -4.30 -12.37
N ASP A 172 -16.99 -4.23 -12.62
CA ASP A 172 -16.28 -5.14 -13.52
C ASP A 172 -15.80 -6.44 -12.85
N SER A 173 -16.29 -6.78 -11.65
CA SER A 173 -15.88 -8.01 -10.96
C SER A 173 -16.35 -9.24 -11.72
N ILE A 174 -15.44 -10.22 -11.86
CA ILE A 174 -15.73 -11.53 -12.45
C ILE A 174 -15.60 -12.65 -11.42
N GLY A 175 -15.55 -12.29 -10.13
CA GLY A 175 -15.18 -13.19 -9.05
C GLY A 175 -13.71 -13.59 -9.08
N ILE A 176 -13.38 -14.56 -8.24
CA ILE A 176 -12.03 -15.12 -8.10
C ILE A 176 -12.06 -16.54 -8.68
N PRO A 177 -11.19 -16.87 -9.66
CA PRO A 177 -11.06 -18.23 -10.16
C PRO A 177 -10.80 -19.24 -9.04
N GLU A 178 -11.33 -20.45 -9.19
CA GLU A 178 -11.13 -21.53 -8.23
C GLU A 178 -9.63 -21.83 -7.99
N GLY A 179 -9.26 -22.06 -6.74
CA GLY A 179 -7.87 -22.33 -6.34
C GLY A 179 -6.98 -21.09 -6.16
N ARG A 180 -7.51 -19.87 -6.32
CA ARG A 180 -6.79 -18.63 -5.96
C ARG A 180 -7.10 -18.19 -4.52
N PRO A 181 -6.13 -17.57 -3.81
CA PRO A 181 -6.39 -16.99 -2.51
C PRO A 181 -7.45 -15.87 -2.61
N PRO A 182 -8.20 -15.61 -1.52
CA PRO A 182 -9.17 -14.54 -1.48
C PRO A 182 -8.49 -13.19 -1.69
N VAL A 183 -9.12 -12.32 -2.49
CA VAL A 183 -8.67 -10.95 -2.78
C VAL A 183 -9.71 -10.00 -2.20
N ASN A 184 -9.38 -9.38 -1.07
CA ASN A 184 -10.24 -8.45 -0.34
C ASN A 184 -9.92 -6.99 -0.67
N ALA A 185 -8.68 -6.72 -1.11
CA ALA A 185 -8.28 -5.43 -1.67
C ALA A 185 -7.36 -5.68 -2.87
N PHE A 186 -7.44 -4.84 -3.89
CA PHE A 186 -6.61 -4.92 -5.08
C PHE A 186 -6.09 -3.54 -5.46
N LEU A 187 -4.83 -3.45 -5.87
CA LEU A 187 -4.23 -2.31 -6.53
C LEU A 187 -3.54 -2.81 -7.80
N GLY A 188 -3.86 -2.22 -8.94
CA GLY A 188 -3.21 -2.55 -10.20
C GLY A 188 -2.69 -1.30 -10.89
N THR A 189 -1.54 -1.44 -11.53
CA THR A 189 -0.88 -0.38 -12.30
C THR A 189 -0.40 -0.94 -13.63
N PRO A 190 -0.66 -0.26 -14.76
CA PRO A 190 -0.22 -0.73 -16.07
C PRO A 190 1.29 -0.53 -16.24
N LEU A 191 1.94 -1.49 -16.88
CA LEU A 191 3.29 -1.31 -17.41
C LEU A 191 3.17 -0.67 -18.79
N ILE A 192 3.73 0.53 -18.97
CA ILE A 192 3.59 1.32 -20.19
C ILE A 192 4.96 1.51 -20.82
N HIS A 193 5.10 1.04 -22.06
CA HIS A 193 6.30 1.25 -22.87
C HIS A 193 5.90 1.87 -24.21
N ASN A 194 6.54 2.97 -24.60
CA ASN A 194 6.23 3.74 -25.81
C ASN A 194 4.73 4.07 -25.98
N GLY A 195 4.08 4.46 -24.87
CA GLY A 195 2.65 4.82 -24.85
C GLY A 195 1.68 3.66 -25.03
N LYS A 196 2.17 2.41 -24.99
CA LYS A 196 1.34 1.20 -25.05
C LYS A 196 1.44 0.43 -23.74
N THR A 197 0.30 -0.09 -23.27
CA THR A 197 0.27 -1.03 -22.16
C THR A 197 0.89 -2.35 -22.61
N ILE A 198 2.02 -2.71 -22.03
CA ILE A 198 2.74 -3.97 -22.29
C ILE A 198 2.51 -5.01 -21.18
N GLY A 199 1.89 -4.62 -20.08
CA GLY A 199 1.68 -5.50 -18.94
C GLY A 199 1.00 -4.81 -17.76
N THR A 200 1.03 -5.43 -16.60
CA THR A 200 0.52 -4.88 -15.35
C THR A 200 1.29 -5.44 -14.16
N ILE A 201 1.46 -4.61 -13.14
CA ILE A 201 1.71 -5.08 -11.78
C ILE A 201 0.37 -5.09 -11.03
N GLY A 202 0.13 -6.15 -10.26
CA GLY A 202 -1.03 -6.31 -9.40
C GLY A 202 -0.62 -6.65 -7.98
N LEU A 203 -1.19 -5.95 -7.02
CA LEU A 203 -0.93 -6.10 -5.59
C LEU A 203 -2.26 -6.32 -4.87
N ALA A 204 -2.26 -7.13 -3.83
CA ALA A 204 -3.48 -7.48 -3.13
C ALA A 204 -3.35 -7.55 -1.60
N ASN A 205 -4.49 -7.31 -0.96
CA ASN A 205 -4.74 -7.52 0.47
C ASN A 205 -3.88 -6.69 1.42
N ARG A 206 -3.65 -5.42 1.09
CA ARG A 206 -3.25 -4.44 2.10
C ARG A 206 -4.31 -4.37 3.20
N GLU A 207 -3.89 -4.49 4.46
CA GLU A 207 -4.79 -4.35 5.61
C GLU A 207 -5.39 -2.93 5.65
N GLY A 208 -6.71 -2.83 5.88
CA GLY A 208 -7.42 -1.55 5.81
C GLY A 208 -7.61 -0.98 4.39
N GLY A 209 -7.10 -1.66 3.36
CA GLY A 209 -7.24 -1.26 1.96
C GLY A 209 -6.20 -0.23 1.49
N TYR A 210 -6.17 -0.03 0.17
CA TYR A 210 -5.31 0.92 -0.53
C TYR A 210 -5.87 2.34 -0.52
N ARG A 211 -4.95 3.28 -0.73
CA ARG A 211 -5.16 4.72 -0.87
C ARG A 211 -4.35 5.20 -2.08
N GLU A 212 -4.54 6.46 -2.47
CA GLU A 212 -3.84 7.06 -3.61
C GLU A 212 -2.32 6.96 -3.49
N GLU A 213 -1.78 7.14 -2.28
CA GLU A 213 -0.35 6.98 -1.96
C GLU A 213 0.22 5.63 -2.41
N GLY A 214 -0.60 4.57 -2.40
CA GLY A 214 -0.20 3.25 -2.90
C GLY A 214 0.00 3.25 -4.42
N ILE A 215 -0.83 3.96 -5.17
CA ILE A 215 -0.66 4.10 -6.63
C ILE A 215 0.59 4.92 -6.92
N GLU A 216 0.78 6.04 -6.22
CA GLU A 216 1.96 6.90 -6.39
C GLU A 216 3.26 6.11 -6.14
N THR A 217 3.31 5.33 -5.07
CA THR A 217 4.43 4.46 -4.72
C THR A 217 4.75 3.49 -5.87
N VAL A 218 3.74 2.80 -6.39
CA VAL A 218 3.95 1.81 -7.45
C VAL A 218 4.38 2.48 -8.75
N LEU A 219 3.77 3.60 -9.13
CA LEU A 219 4.13 4.35 -10.34
C LEU A 219 5.59 4.81 -10.36
N ILE A 220 6.13 5.21 -9.20
CA ILE A 220 7.54 5.58 -9.07
C ILE A 220 8.46 4.37 -9.35
N LEU A 221 8.06 3.18 -8.93
CA LEU A 221 8.88 1.97 -9.00
C LEU A 221 8.74 1.22 -10.33
N ILE A 222 7.60 1.32 -11.03
CA ILE A 222 7.39 0.56 -12.28
C ILE A 222 8.31 1.00 -13.43
N ILE A 223 8.91 2.19 -13.35
CA ILE A 223 9.82 2.70 -14.37
C ILE A 223 11.01 1.73 -14.54
N PHE A 224 11.44 1.08 -13.47
CA PHE A 224 12.53 0.11 -13.51
C PHE A 224 12.13 -1.21 -14.18
N ILE A 225 10.86 -1.62 -14.08
CA ILE A 225 10.32 -2.82 -14.73
C ILE A 225 10.20 -2.60 -16.25
N CYS A 226 9.86 -1.39 -16.69
CA CYS A 226 9.72 -1.11 -18.12
C CYS A 226 11.06 -1.00 -18.88
N LEU A 227 12.19 -0.91 -18.16
CA LEU A 227 13.53 -0.81 -18.73
C LEU A 227 14.14 -2.18 -19.07
N SER A 228 13.75 -3.25 -18.36
CA SER A 228 14.16 -4.63 -18.68
C SER A 228 13.48 -5.18 -19.92
N ALA A 229 12.26 -4.73 -20.25
CA ALA A 229 11.51 -5.19 -21.43
C ALA A 229 12.01 -4.64 -22.80
N SER A 230 13.21 -4.02 -22.87
CA SER A 230 13.73 -3.29 -24.05
C SER A 230 14.91 -3.99 -24.73
#